data_AF-A0A1V5AZA7-F1
#
_entry.id   AF-A0A1V5AZA7-F1
#
_cell.length_a   1.000
_cell.length_b   1.000
_cell.length_c   1.000
_cell.angle_alpha   90.00
_cell.angle_beta   90.00
_cell.angle_gamma   90.00
#
_symmetry.space_group_name_H-M   'P 1'
#
loop_
_entity.id
_entity.type
_entity.pdbx_description
1 polymer ?
#
loop_
_entity_poly.entity_id
_entity_poly.type
_entity_poly.pdbx_seq_one_letter_code
_entity_poly.pdbx_strand_id
1 'polypeptide(L)'
;MAALVVALALVSTAGASNYMYEKASVKGVGYKNAEMIISTQWGFNGAKLVEKESGSGNVITERTELEAERQIGSHCGYKDLGPGFDGFEFEGGEAIFWEPDAGWPTGEPPMDYINFTKEAEFEYMPVSYQTGTYDQKWVEKLCVQNYKIGAVLTEMYTHAEHLQKSTEVRTRLYSNMDDVNDNVYLNLLWGGFNIPAPCCTGVLEANLNSNVIGVAHIGWISRDPQADPQLKGRHAEYGRSVEDLTGVFSIEKFIQLWGNSTCGKISVDWLPCV
;
A
#
# COMPACT_ATOMS: atom_id res chain seq x y z
N MET A 1 17.85 -46.75 -13.92
CA MET A 1 18.06 -45.28 -14.08
C MET A 1 16.72 -44.56 -14.12
N ALA A 2 15.92 -44.63 -13.05
CA ALA A 2 14.61 -43.98 -12.97
C ALA A 2 14.32 -43.48 -11.55
N ALA A 3 15.36 -43.12 -10.80
CA ALA A 3 15.23 -42.69 -9.40
C ALA A 3 15.93 -41.34 -9.11
N LEU A 4 16.38 -40.61 -10.13
CA LEU A 4 17.15 -39.37 -9.92
C LEU A 4 16.54 -38.10 -10.52
N VAL A 5 15.32 -38.15 -11.06
CA VAL A 5 14.70 -36.99 -11.74
C VAL A 5 13.55 -36.36 -10.93
N VAL A 6 13.15 -36.94 -9.78
CA VAL A 6 12.04 -36.41 -8.97
C VAL A 6 12.50 -35.48 -7.84
N ALA A 7 13.81 -35.38 -7.56
CA ALA A 7 14.33 -34.63 -6.41
C ALA A 7 14.69 -33.15 -6.68
N LEU A 8 14.44 -32.62 -7.89
CA LEU A 8 14.89 -31.26 -8.29
C LEU A 8 13.76 -30.25 -8.54
N ALA A 9 12.50 -30.58 -8.20
CA ALA A 9 11.35 -29.71 -8.48
C ALA A 9 10.59 -29.23 -7.22
N LEU A 10 11.27 -29.14 -6.07
CA LEU A 10 10.70 -28.60 -4.83
C LEU A 10 11.66 -27.63 -4.15
N VAL A 11 12.21 -26.66 -4.89
CA VAL A 11 12.66 -25.41 -4.26
C VAL A 11 11.42 -24.56 -4.07
N SER A 12 10.69 -24.82 -2.99
CA SER A 12 9.61 -23.98 -2.51
C SER A 12 10.15 -22.57 -2.27
N THR A 13 9.52 -21.60 -2.91
CA THR A 13 9.64 -20.16 -2.66
C THR A 13 9.48 -19.86 -1.16
N ALA A 14 10.47 -19.29 -0.48
CA ALA A 14 10.27 -18.65 0.83
C ALA A 14 11.54 -17.84 1.20
N GLY A 15 11.54 -16.52 1.42
CA GLY A 15 10.44 -15.58 1.55
C GLY A 15 10.75 -14.26 0.82
N ALA A 16 9.69 -13.55 0.46
CA ALA A 16 9.79 -12.16 0.02
C ALA A 16 10.20 -11.26 1.20
N SER A 17 10.73 -10.07 0.92
CA SER A 17 11.07 -9.13 1.98
C SER A 17 9.79 -8.67 2.70
N ASN A 18 9.77 -8.76 4.03
CA ASN A 18 8.67 -8.25 4.84
C ASN A 18 8.79 -6.74 5.10
N TYR A 19 10.01 -6.19 5.02
CA TYR A 19 10.26 -4.75 5.10
C TYR A 19 10.95 -4.29 3.82
N MET A 20 10.42 -3.24 3.21
CA MET A 20 10.93 -2.65 1.98
C MET A 20 11.09 -1.15 2.21
N TYR A 21 12.28 -0.65 1.96
CA TYR A 21 12.58 0.78 2.05
C TYR A 21 13.37 1.19 0.81
N GLU A 22 12.87 2.18 0.09
CA GLU A 22 13.53 2.78 -1.06
C GLU A 22 13.56 4.30 -0.88
N LYS A 23 14.77 4.87 -1.03
CA LYS A 23 14.97 6.32 -1.05
C LYS A 23 15.76 6.67 -2.29
N ALA A 24 15.19 7.51 -3.15
CA ALA A 24 15.80 7.95 -4.38
C ALA A 24 15.88 9.48 -4.42
N SER A 25 16.98 10.01 -4.96
CA SER A 25 17.12 11.41 -5.30
C SER A 25 17.67 11.52 -6.71
N VAL A 26 16.88 12.08 -7.62
CA VAL A 26 17.21 12.14 -9.06
C VAL A 26 17.21 13.61 -9.51
N LYS A 27 18.21 13.99 -10.31
CA LYS A 27 18.38 15.34 -10.86
C LYS A 27 19.03 15.30 -12.23
N GLY A 28 18.69 16.25 -13.10
CA GLY A 28 19.37 16.49 -14.38
C GLY A 28 19.18 15.37 -15.42
N VAL A 29 18.08 14.62 -15.33
CA VAL A 29 17.76 13.54 -16.27
C VAL A 29 17.03 14.11 -17.48
N GLY A 30 17.53 13.82 -18.69
CA GLY A 30 16.95 14.30 -19.95
C GLY A 30 15.70 13.53 -20.42
N TYR A 31 15.66 12.22 -20.18
CA TYR A 31 14.48 11.37 -20.40
C TYR A 31 14.37 10.39 -19.25
N LYS A 32 13.15 10.22 -18.73
CA LYS A 32 12.87 9.29 -17.64
C LYS A 32 11.68 8.40 -17.99
N ASN A 33 11.78 7.14 -17.57
CA ASN A 33 10.72 6.17 -17.55
C ASN A 33 10.95 5.27 -16.34
N ALA A 34 10.06 5.32 -15.36
CA ALA A 34 10.19 4.60 -14.10
C ALA A 34 8.82 4.01 -13.70
N GLU A 35 8.87 2.84 -13.07
CA GLU A 35 7.70 2.16 -12.52
C GLU A 35 8.05 1.60 -11.15
N MET A 36 7.18 1.83 -10.18
CA MET A 36 7.28 1.33 -8.82
C MET A 36 5.98 0.63 -8.47
N ILE A 37 6.06 -0.63 -8.07
CA ILE A 37 4.90 -1.44 -7.68
C ILE A 37 5.22 -2.13 -6.37
N ILE A 38 4.38 -1.87 -5.36
CA ILE A 38 4.45 -2.55 -4.06
C ILE A 38 3.09 -3.12 -3.72
N SER A 39 3.11 -4.29 -3.08
CA SER A 39 1.95 -4.80 -2.38
C SER A 39 2.34 -5.45 -1.07
N THR A 40 1.55 -5.22 -0.02
CA THR A 40 1.81 -5.83 1.29
C THR A 40 1.27 -7.24 1.39
N GLN A 41 0.29 -7.64 0.58
CA GLN A 41 -0.25 -9.00 0.57
C GLN A 41 -0.40 -9.51 -0.85
N TRP A 42 -0.41 -10.83 -0.99
CA TRP A 42 -0.77 -11.44 -2.26
C TRP A 42 -2.27 -11.24 -2.54
N GLY A 43 -2.62 -11.10 -3.81
CA GLY A 43 -4.00 -10.90 -4.24
C GLY A 43 -4.56 -9.54 -3.82
N PHE A 44 -5.81 -9.53 -3.33
CA PHE A 44 -6.60 -8.32 -3.08
C PHE A 44 -6.96 -8.17 -1.59
N ASN A 45 -6.01 -8.49 -0.71
CA ASN A 45 -6.22 -8.50 0.75
C ASN A 45 -5.38 -7.47 1.51
N GLY A 46 -4.44 -6.78 0.84
CA GLY A 46 -3.49 -5.85 1.45
C GLY A 46 -3.61 -4.41 0.93
N ALA A 47 -2.52 -3.65 1.10
CA ALA A 47 -2.32 -2.42 0.36
C ALA A 47 -1.57 -2.71 -0.95
N LYS A 48 -1.80 -1.87 -1.95
CA LYS A 48 -1.05 -1.86 -3.20
C LYS A 48 -0.80 -0.43 -3.64
N LEU A 49 0.44 -0.14 -4.01
CA LEU A 49 0.86 1.13 -4.58
C LEU A 49 1.45 0.87 -5.96
N VAL A 50 1.00 1.63 -6.95
CA VAL A 50 1.55 1.62 -8.30
C VAL A 50 1.83 3.07 -8.70
N GLU A 51 3.10 3.36 -8.95
CA GLU A 51 3.55 4.62 -9.50
C GLU A 51 4.18 4.37 -10.87
N LYS A 52 3.82 5.19 -11.85
CA LYS A 52 4.45 5.22 -13.17
C LYS A 52 4.78 6.66 -13.52
N GLU A 53 5.99 6.88 -14.01
CA GLU A 53 6.46 8.18 -14.44
C GLU A 53 7.16 8.07 -15.79
N SER A 54 6.86 8.97 -16.72
CA SER A 54 7.62 9.10 -17.95
C SER A 54 7.56 10.52 -18.51
N GLY A 55 8.67 10.99 -19.06
CA GLY A 55 8.74 12.27 -19.76
C GLY A 55 10.16 12.62 -20.18
N SER A 56 10.28 13.69 -20.94
CA SER A 56 11.55 14.29 -21.35
C SER A 56 11.63 15.73 -20.88
N GLY A 57 12.84 16.15 -20.52
CA GLY A 57 13.12 17.52 -20.14
C GLY A 57 14.12 17.60 -19.01
N ASN A 58 13.90 18.54 -18.09
CA ASN A 58 14.76 18.74 -16.94
C ASN A 58 14.05 18.24 -15.68
N VAL A 59 14.70 17.32 -14.96
CA VAL A 59 14.34 16.97 -13.59
C VAL A 59 15.11 17.89 -12.65
N ILE A 60 14.46 18.96 -12.17
CA ILE A 60 15.08 19.98 -11.32
C ILE A 60 15.36 19.39 -9.94
N THR A 61 14.35 18.75 -9.36
CA THR A 61 14.48 17.98 -8.14
C THR A 61 13.49 16.83 -8.15
N GLU A 62 13.92 15.70 -7.65
CA GLU A 62 13.04 14.60 -7.33
C GLU A 62 13.60 13.89 -6.12
N ARG A 63 12.76 13.76 -5.09
CA ARG A 63 13.04 13.01 -3.87
C ARG A 63 11.85 12.10 -3.64
N THR A 64 12.10 10.80 -3.69
CA THR A 64 11.10 9.78 -3.45
C THR A 64 11.56 8.97 -2.26
N GLU A 65 10.67 8.77 -1.30
CA GLU A 65 10.89 7.92 -0.14
C GLU A 65 9.67 7.05 0.07
N LEU A 66 9.94 5.76 0.14
CA LEU A 66 8.97 4.69 0.11
C LEU A 66 9.35 3.69 1.18
N GLU A 67 8.39 3.42 2.05
CA GLU A 67 8.53 2.42 3.10
C GLU A 67 7.28 1.56 3.09
N ALA A 68 7.46 0.26 3.05
CA ALA A 68 6.37 -0.69 3.12
C ALA A 68 6.75 -1.85 4.01
N GLU A 69 5.84 -2.23 4.90
CA GLU A 69 6.02 -3.37 5.77
C GLU A 69 4.81 -4.28 5.72
N ARG A 70 5.11 -5.57 5.75
CA ARG A 70 4.17 -6.67 5.79
C ARG A 70 4.34 -7.41 7.11
N GLN A 71 3.34 -7.29 7.97
CA GLN A 71 3.28 -7.96 9.26
C GLN A 71 2.15 -8.99 9.31
N ILE A 72 1.04 -8.75 8.61
CA ILE A 72 -0.11 -9.66 8.63
C ILE A 72 0.21 -10.91 7.81
N GLY A 73 0.04 -12.11 8.37
CA GLY A 73 0.32 -13.37 7.68
C GLY A 73 1.79 -13.54 7.26
N SER A 74 2.72 -12.82 7.89
CA SER A 74 4.14 -12.81 7.52
C SER A 74 5.02 -13.69 8.40
N HIS A 75 4.41 -14.32 9.42
CA HIS A 75 5.06 -15.29 10.30
C HIS A 75 6.28 -14.75 11.07
N CYS A 76 6.55 -13.44 11.03
CA CYS A 76 7.28 -12.79 12.10
C CYS A 76 6.32 -12.46 13.26
N GLY A 77 6.83 -12.18 14.46
CA GLY A 77 6.02 -11.84 15.63
C GLY A 77 5.28 -13.01 16.33
N TYR A 78 4.98 -12.83 17.61
CA TYR A 78 4.46 -13.87 18.52
C TYR A 78 3.08 -14.45 18.15
N LYS A 79 2.25 -13.73 17.38
CA LYS A 79 0.83 -14.09 17.15
C LYS A 79 0.51 -14.70 15.79
N ASP A 80 1.49 -14.83 14.90
CA ASP A 80 1.26 -15.29 13.53
C ASP A 80 1.74 -16.73 13.31
N LEU A 81 1.62 -17.55 14.37
CA LEU A 81 1.97 -18.97 14.52
C LEU A 81 2.19 -19.66 13.16
N GLY A 82 3.42 -19.56 12.66
CA GLY A 82 3.80 -20.16 11.39
C GLY A 82 3.51 -21.65 11.33
N PRO A 83 3.60 -22.28 10.15
CA PRO A 83 3.47 -23.73 10.04
C PRO A 83 4.62 -24.39 10.83
N GLY A 84 4.36 -24.74 12.10
CA GLY A 84 5.36 -25.26 13.02
C GLY A 84 5.14 -24.94 14.51
N PHE A 85 4.18 -24.08 14.88
CA PHE A 85 3.81 -23.92 16.30
C PHE A 85 2.83 -25.02 16.72
N ASP A 86 3.36 -26.16 17.14
CA ASP A 86 2.58 -27.26 17.72
C ASP A 86 2.39 -27.00 19.22
N GLY A 87 1.36 -26.22 19.55
CA GLY A 87 0.79 -26.19 20.88
C GLY A 87 1.59 -25.46 21.98
N PHE A 88 0.85 -25.11 23.02
CA PHE A 88 1.40 -24.73 24.31
C PHE A 88 2.04 -25.97 24.95
N GLU A 89 3.34 -25.97 25.20
CA GLU A 89 3.93 -26.98 26.08
C GLU A 89 3.74 -26.53 27.53
N PHE A 90 2.73 -27.09 28.18
CA PHE A 90 2.46 -26.87 29.60
C PHE A 90 3.37 -27.79 30.42
N GLU A 91 4.56 -27.34 30.80
CA GLU A 91 5.28 -27.96 31.92
C GLU A 91 4.77 -27.38 33.24
N GLY A 92 4.17 -28.22 34.09
CA GLY A 92 3.83 -27.85 35.46
C GLY A 92 2.62 -26.92 35.66
N GLY A 93 1.84 -26.62 34.62
CA GLY A 93 0.61 -25.83 34.74
C GLY A 93 0.81 -24.31 34.72
N GLU A 94 2.01 -23.82 34.42
CA GLU A 94 2.28 -22.41 34.21
C GLU A 94 2.77 -22.18 32.78
N ALA A 95 2.09 -21.30 32.03
CA ALA A 95 2.62 -20.83 30.75
C ALA A 95 3.80 -19.91 31.02
N ILE A 96 5.02 -20.39 30.80
CA ILE A 96 6.23 -19.59 31.03
C ILE A 96 6.46 -18.70 29.81
N PHE A 97 6.12 -17.41 29.94
CA PHE A 97 6.46 -16.38 28.97
C PHE A 97 7.94 -16.01 29.10
N TRP A 98 8.80 -16.56 28.24
CA TRP A 98 10.16 -16.07 28.07
C TRP A 98 10.27 -15.26 26.77
N GLU A 99 10.07 -13.95 26.89
CA GLU A 99 10.76 -12.84 26.18
C GLU A 99 9.84 -11.59 26.12
N PRO A 100 10.15 -10.49 26.84
CA PRO A 100 9.31 -9.29 26.89
C PRO A 100 9.28 -8.47 25.58
N ASP A 101 10.16 -8.79 24.62
CA ASP A 101 10.50 -7.90 23.50
C ASP A 101 10.11 -8.46 22.12
N ALA A 102 9.38 -9.58 22.05
CA ALA A 102 8.97 -10.23 20.80
C ALA A 102 7.69 -9.63 20.17
N GLY A 103 7.52 -8.31 20.28
CA GLY A 103 6.46 -7.55 19.62
C GLY A 103 6.84 -7.11 18.21
N TRP A 104 5.84 -6.78 17.38
CA TRP A 104 6.08 -6.10 16.11
C TRP A 104 6.73 -4.73 16.33
N PRO A 105 7.62 -4.23 15.44
CA PRO A 105 8.20 -2.89 15.56
C PRO A 105 7.15 -1.77 15.67
N THR A 106 5.95 -1.99 15.13
CA THR A 106 4.82 -1.07 15.15
C THR A 106 3.88 -1.26 16.35
N GLY A 107 4.18 -2.20 17.26
CA GLY A 107 3.33 -2.57 18.38
C GLY A 107 2.23 -3.58 18.04
N GLU A 108 1.36 -3.89 19.00
CA GLU A 108 0.17 -4.73 18.78
C GLU A 108 -1.08 -3.87 18.52
N PRO A 109 -1.99 -4.27 17.62
CA PRO A 109 -1.94 -5.47 16.75
C PRO A 109 -1.01 -5.32 15.52
N PRO A 110 -0.61 -6.43 14.85
CA PRO A 110 0.18 -6.35 13.62
C PRO A 110 -0.50 -5.48 12.58
N MET A 111 0.32 -4.72 11.86
CA MET A 111 -0.12 -3.74 10.88
C MET A 111 0.70 -3.85 9.60
N ASP A 112 0.01 -3.98 8.47
CA ASP A 112 0.62 -3.71 7.18
C ASP A 112 0.51 -2.22 6.86
N TYR A 113 1.54 -1.66 6.24
CA TYR A 113 1.52 -0.27 5.82
C TYR A 113 2.37 -0.02 4.58
N ILE A 114 2.02 1.07 3.89
CA ILE A 114 2.82 1.70 2.84
C ILE A 114 2.81 3.19 3.16
N ASN A 115 3.98 3.75 3.43
CA ASN A 115 4.26 5.17 3.50
C ASN A 115 4.99 5.58 2.23
N PHE A 116 4.45 6.55 1.51
CA PHE A 116 5.04 7.09 0.30
C PHE A 116 5.10 8.60 0.41
N THR A 117 6.26 9.16 0.17
CA THR A 117 6.46 10.60 0.07
C THR A 117 7.26 10.91 -1.19
N LYS A 118 6.79 11.90 -1.95
CA LYS A 118 7.48 12.36 -3.15
C LYS A 118 7.42 13.86 -3.26
N GLU A 119 8.58 14.48 -3.42
CA GLU A 119 8.74 15.89 -3.79
C GLU A 119 9.40 15.93 -5.16
N ALA A 120 8.72 16.49 -6.15
CA ALA A 120 9.23 16.51 -7.52
C ALA A 120 8.97 17.85 -8.20
N GLU A 121 9.92 18.26 -9.03
CA GLU A 121 9.82 19.41 -9.91
C GLU A 121 10.37 19.04 -11.29
N PHE A 122 9.47 19.04 -12.26
CA PHE A 122 9.73 18.67 -13.64
C PHE A 122 9.43 19.84 -14.57
N GLU A 123 10.29 20.02 -15.56
CA GLU A 123 10.10 20.95 -16.66
C GLU A 123 10.29 20.18 -17.96
N TYR A 124 9.33 20.29 -18.88
CA TYR A 124 9.40 19.63 -20.17
C TYR A 124 10.35 20.38 -21.10
N MET A 125 11.25 19.64 -21.72
CA MET A 125 12.04 20.09 -22.86
C MET A 125 12.27 18.90 -23.79
N PRO A 126 12.23 19.07 -25.12
CA PRO A 126 12.63 18.03 -26.04
C PRO A 126 14.14 17.79 -25.90
N VAL A 127 14.55 16.53 -25.77
CA VAL A 127 15.95 16.14 -25.62
C VAL A 127 16.37 15.27 -26.81
N SER A 128 17.52 15.59 -27.41
CA SER A 128 18.09 14.80 -28.49
C SER A 128 19.44 14.24 -28.10
N TYR A 129 19.62 12.94 -28.32
CA TYR A 129 20.89 12.25 -28.22
C TYR A 129 21.26 11.70 -29.61
N GLN A 130 22.52 11.32 -29.80
CA GLN A 130 23.00 10.75 -31.07
C GLN A 130 22.18 9.53 -31.54
N THR A 131 21.53 8.83 -30.61
CA THR A 131 20.75 7.61 -30.84
C THR A 131 19.24 7.83 -30.95
N GLY A 132 18.72 9.06 -30.79
CA GLY A 132 17.29 9.34 -30.89
C GLY A 132 16.83 10.66 -30.27
N THR A 133 15.61 11.07 -30.62
CA THR A 133 14.93 12.26 -30.07
C THR A 133 13.83 11.82 -29.11
N TYR A 134 13.83 12.36 -27.90
CA TYR A 134 12.78 12.18 -26.90
C TYR A 134 12.02 13.49 -26.77
N ASP A 135 10.76 13.45 -27.18
CA ASP A 135 9.85 14.59 -27.15
C ASP A 135 8.52 14.14 -26.54
N GLN A 136 8.52 14.00 -25.22
CA GLN A 136 7.38 13.51 -24.46
C GLN A 136 7.16 14.41 -23.25
N LYS A 137 5.98 15.05 -23.20
CA LYS A 137 5.56 15.79 -22.00
C LYS A 137 5.44 14.85 -20.79
N TRP A 138 5.60 15.41 -19.59
CA TRP A 138 5.58 14.63 -18.37
C TRP A 138 4.22 13.96 -18.14
N VAL A 139 4.28 12.68 -17.80
CA VAL A 139 3.17 11.84 -17.38
C VAL A 139 3.58 11.18 -16.09
N GLU A 140 2.78 11.39 -15.05
CA GLU A 140 2.96 10.77 -13.75
C GLU A 140 1.63 10.22 -13.28
N LYS A 141 1.62 8.98 -12.80
CA LYS A 141 0.41 8.30 -12.33
C LYS A 141 0.73 7.56 -11.05
N LEU A 142 0.08 7.94 -9.97
CA LEU A 142 0.08 7.26 -8.69
C LEU A 142 -1.31 6.68 -8.45
N CYS A 143 -1.36 5.40 -8.12
CA CYS A 143 -2.55 4.75 -7.61
C CYS A 143 -2.23 4.00 -6.33
N VAL A 144 -3.02 4.25 -5.30
CA VAL A 144 -2.89 3.59 -4.00
C VAL A 144 -4.22 2.96 -3.63
N GLN A 145 -4.18 1.68 -3.30
CA GLN A 145 -5.33 0.85 -3.04
C GLN A 145 -5.16 0.26 -1.64
N ASN A 146 -6.15 0.42 -0.78
CA ASN A 146 -6.28 -0.31 0.47
C ASN A 146 -7.50 -1.22 0.35
N TYR A 147 -7.25 -2.47 -0.06
CA TYR A 147 -8.32 -3.44 -0.32
C TYR A 147 -9.08 -3.82 0.96
N LYS A 148 -8.44 -3.72 2.12
CA LYS A 148 -9.05 -4.07 3.41
C LYS A 148 -10.22 -3.16 3.79
N ILE A 149 -10.18 -1.90 3.37
CA ILE A 149 -11.23 -0.90 3.61
C ILE A 149 -11.95 -0.45 2.34
N GLY A 150 -11.58 -1.01 1.18
CA GLY A 150 -12.14 -0.66 -0.12
C GLY A 150 -11.90 0.80 -0.50
N ALA A 151 -10.75 1.34 -0.14
CA ALA A 151 -10.35 2.71 -0.44
C ALA A 151 -9.34 2.75 -1.59
N VAL A 152 -9.59 3.64 -2.55
CA VAL A 152 -8.67 3.92 -3.65
C VAL A 152 -8.40 5.41 -3.74
N LEU A 153 -7.16 5.75 -4.03
CA LEU A 153 -6.71 7.07 -4.45
C LEU A 153 -6.04 6.95 -5.81
N THR A 154 -6.29 7.92 -6.68
CA THR A 154 -5.55 8.11 -7.92
C THR A 154 -5.14 9.57 -8.06
N GLU A 155 -3.87 9.80 -8.29
CA GLU A 155 -3.28 11.10 -8.60
C GLU A 155 -2.53 10.94 -9.92
N MET A 156 -2.97 11.65 -10.95
CA MET A 156 -2.38 11.56 -12.28
C MET A 156 -2.18 12.94 -12.87
N TYR A 157 -0.99 13.17 -13.40
CA TYR A 157 -0.64 14.32 -14.21
C TYR A 157 -0.26 13.85 -15.61
N THR A 158 -0.81 14.46 -16.64
CA THR A 158 -0.48 14.13 -18.03
C THR A 158 -0.28 15.39 -18.84
N HIS A 159 0.49 15.26 -19.92
CA HIS A 159 0.80 16.38 -20.80
C HIS A 159 1.38 17.58 -20.03
N ALA A 160 2.10 17.32 -18.93
CA ALA A 160 2.61 18.37 -18.07
C ALA A 160 3.87 18.99 -18.67
N GLU A 161 3.83 20.31 -18.87
CA GLU A 161 4.96 21.12 -19.29
C GLU A 161 5.78 21.60 -18.10
N HIS A 162 5.10 21.86 -16.99
CA HIS A 162 5.71 22.13 -15.69
C HIS A 162 4.88 21.42 -14.62
N LEU A 163 5.55 20.71 -13.72
CA LEU A 163 4.92 20.00 -12.62
C LEU A 163 5.80 20.16 -11.39
N GLN A 164 5.33 20.93 -10.41
CA GLN A 164 5.91 20.99 -9.08
C GLN A 164 4.93 20.35 -8.11
N LYS A 165 5.33 19.33 -7.36
CA LYS A 165 4.43 18.64 -6.44
C LYS A 165 5.11 18.14 -5.17
N SER A 166 4.28 17.96 -4.15
CA SER A 166 4.55 17.25 -2.92
C SER A 166 3.36 16.32 -2.64
N THR A 167 3.62 15.03 -2.70
CA THR A 167 2.64 13.97 -2.47
C THR A 167 3.08 13.20 -1.23
N GLU A 168 2.19 13.05 -0.26
CA GLU A 168 2.36 12.13 0.86
C GLU A 168 1.15 11.20 0.93
N VAL A 169 1.38 9.90 0.93
CA VAL A 169 0.33 8.89 1.09
C VAL A 169 0.73 7.91 2.19
N ARG A 170 -0.21 7.63 3.08
CA ARG A 170 -0.05 6.67 4.17
C ARG A 170 -1.19 5.68 4.15
N THR A 171 -0.87 4.41 4.13
CA THR A 171 -1.84 3.33 4.32
C THR A 171 -1.56 2.61 5.62
N ARG A 172 -2.60 2.20 6.31
CA ARG A 172 -2.51 1.34 7.49
C ARG A 172 -3.58 0.28 7.40
N LEU A 173 -3.22 -0.96 7.69
CA LEU A 173 -4.11 -2.10 7.67
C LEU A 173 -3.85 -2.86 8.96
N TYR A 174 -4.85 -2.92 9.83
CA TYR A 174 -4.73 -3.62 11.09
C TYR A 174 -5.25 -5.03 10.91
N SER A 175 -4.65 -6.04 11.52
CA SER A 175 -5.28 -7.37 11.58
C SER A 175 -6.67 -7.27 12.25
N ASN A 176 -7.66 -8.01 11.73
CA ASN A 176 -8.93 -8.13 12.43
C ASN A 176 -8.68 -9.10 13.58
N MET A 177 -8.98 -8.71 14.81
CA MET A 177 -8.94 -9.65 15.94
C MET A 177 -10.11 -10.64 15.92
N ASP A 178 -10.90 -10.76 14.84
CA ASP A 178 -11.90 -11.82 14.69
C ASP A 178 -11.28 -13.23 14.60
N ASP A 179 -9.98 -13.34 14.29
CA ASP A 179 -9.21 -14.59 14.43
C ASP A 179 -8.81 -14.88 15.89
N VAL A 180 -8.97 -13.90 16.78
CA VAL A 180 -8.99 -14.13 18.24
C VAL A 180 -10.45 -14.39 18.59
N ASN A 181 -10.86 -15.66 18.51
CA ASN A 181 -12.19 -16.13 18.91
C ASN A 181 -12.74 -15.28 20.08
N ASP A 182 -13.99 -14.85 19.91
CA ASP A 182 -14.90 -14.53 21.00
C ASP A 182 -14.54 -15.39 22.23
N ASN A 183 -14.20 -14.73 23.34
CA ASN A 183 -13.82 -15.27 24.67
C ASN A 183 -12.33 -15.41 25.01
N VAL A 184 -11.46 -14.50 24.59
CA VAL A 184 -10.29 -14.18 25.42
C VAL A 184 -10.59 -12.95 26.28
N TYR A 185 -11.43 -13.14 27.31
CA TYR A 185 -11.37 -12.30 28.50
C TYR A 185 -10.00 -12.51 29.17
N LEU A 186 -8.94 -11.90 28.63
CA LEU A 186 -7.71 -11.70 29.39
C LEU A 186 -7.95 -10.57 30.40
N ASN A 187 -8.81 -10.88 31.37
CA ASN A 187 -8.90 -10.13 32.62
C ASN A 187 -7.85 -10.73 33.56
N LEU A 188 -6.57 -10.55 33.24
CA LEU A 188 -5.46 -10.91 34.12
C LEU A 188 -4.83 -9.63 34.65
N LEU A 189 -5.37 -9.11 35.76
CA LEU A 189 -4.69 -8.39 36.86
C LEU A 189 -3.61 -7.30 36.58
N TRP A 190 -3.36 -6.89 35.33
CA TRP A 190 -2.22 -6.09 34.91
C TRP A 190 -2.58 -5.04 33.86
N GLY A 191 -3.60 -4.22 34.13
CA GLY A 191 -3.89 -3.02 33.32
C GLY A 191 -4.28 -3.36 31.87
N GLY A 192 -5.57 -3.58 31.64
CA GLY A 192 -6.12 -3.95 30.33
C GLY A 192 -5.63 -3.06 29.18
N PHE A 193 -5.24 -3.71 28.09
CA PHE A 193 -4.86 -3.06 26.84
C PHE A 193 -6.12 -2.46 26.19
N ASN A 194 -6.10 -1.17 25.82
CA ASN A 194 -7.15 -0.58 24.99
C ASN A 194 -6.93 -1.05 23.55
N ILE A 195 -7.54 -2.18 23.20
CA ILE A 195 -7.55 -2.69 21.83
C ILE A 195 -8.42 -1.74 21.00
N PRO A 196 -7.97 -1.27 19.82
CA PRO A 196 -8.82 -0.51 18.92
C PRO A 196 -10.11 -1.28 18.69
N ALA A 197 -11.26 -0.63 18.89
CA ALA A 197 -12.54 -1.26 18.65
C ALA A 197 -12.56 -1.91 17.26
N PRO A 198 -13.32 -3.01 17.05
CA PRO A 198 -13.45 -3.74 15.77
C PRO A 198 -13.86 -2.86 14.57
N CYS A 199 -14.05 -1.56 14.79
CA CYS A 199 -14.42 -0.56 13.82
C CYS A 199 -13.29 0.15 13.07
N CYS A 200 -12.03 -0.26 13.24
CA CYS A 200 -10.88 0.36 12.59
C CYS A 200 -9.98 -0.68 11.91
N THR A 201 -10.38 -1.17 10.73
CA THR A 201 -9.64 -2.22 10.01
C THR A 201 -8.53 -1.67 9.11
N GLY A 202 -8.53 -0.36 8.87
CA GLY A 202 -7.46 0.32 8.15
C GLY A 202 -7.77 1.79 7.82
N VAL A 203 -6.76 2.45 7.25
CA VAL A 203 -6.76 3.86 6.86
C VAL A 203 -6.03 4.02 5.52
N LEU A 204 -6.50 4.95 4.70
CA LEU A 204 -5.77 5.52 3.56
C LEU A 204 -5.84 7.05 3.69
N GLU A 205 -4.69 7.67 3.89
CA GLU A 205 -4.51 9.11 4.00
C GLU A 205 -3.63 9.61 2.87
N ALA A 206 -3.99 10.74 2.29
CA ALA A 206 -3.18 11.39 1.27
C ALA A 206 -3.24 12.91 1.39
N ASN A 207 -2.07 13.52 1.28
CA ASN A 207 -1.87 14.95 1.22
C ASN A 207 -1.19 15.29 -0.11
N LEU A 208 -1.88 16.05 -0.94
CA LEU A 208 -1.46 16.40 -2.29
C LEU A 208 -1.32 17.92 -2.36
N ASN A 209 -0.14 18.39 -2.72
CA ASN A 209 0.09 19.79 -3.09
C ASN A 209 0.80 19.82 -4.44
N SER A 210 0.21 20.51 -5.42
CA SER A 210 0.79 20.57 -6.77
C SER A 210 0.54 21.91 -7.45
N ASN A 211 1.49 22.33 -8.27
CA ASN A 211 1.39 23.43 -9.22
C ASN A 211 1.73 22.86 -10.61
N VAL A 212 0.79 23.03 -11.55
CA VAL A 212 0.80 22.28 -12.80
C VAL A 212 0.49 23.21 -13.97
N ILE A 213 1.25 23.02 -15.05
CA ILE A 213 0.90 23.47 -16.39
C ILE A 213 0.67 22.21 -17.23
N GLY A 214 -0.58 21.82 -17.41
CA GLY A 214 -0.91 20.54 -18.05
C GLY A 214 -2.32 20.05 -17.74
N VAL A 215 -2.48 18.74 -17.63
CA VAL A 215 -3.73 18.07 -17.27
C VAL A 215 -3.52 17.30 -15.96
N ALA A 216 -4.43 17.45 -15.00
CA ALA A 216 -4.48 16.65 -13.80
C ALA A 216 -5.79 15.87 -13.71
N HIS A 217 -5.70 14.67 -13.16
CA HIS A 217 -6.81 13.82 -12.77
C HIS A 217 -6.55 13.36 -11.34
N ILE A 218 -7.38 13.79 -10.39
CA ILE A 218 -7.26 13.39 -8.99
C ILE A 218 -8.59 12.84 -8.53
N GLY A 219 -8.59 11.58 -8.12
CA GLY A 219 -9.79 10.85 -7.76
C GLY A 219 -9.63 9.99 -6.52
N TRP A 220 -10.73 9.76 -5.82
CA TRP A 220 -10.81 8.72 -4.80
C TRP A 220 -12.14 7.98 -4.88
N ILE A 221 -12.14 6.72 -4.45
CA ILE A 221 -13.33 5.87 -4.35
C ILE A 221 -13.31 5.16 -2.99
N SER A 222 -14.49 5.03 -2.39
CA SER A 222 -14.74 4.14 -1.26
C SER A 222 -15.85 3.14 -1.61
N ARG A 223 -15.56 1.86 -1.41
CA ARG A 223 -16.46 0.72 -1.64
C ARG A 223 -16.47 -0.21 -0.44
N ASP A 224 -17.55 -0.96 -0.28
CA ASP A 224 -17.59 -2.09 0.63
C ASP A 224 -16.60 -3.18 0.17
N PRO A 225 -15.63 -3.59 1.00
CA PRO A 225 -14.81 -4.78 0.73
C PRO A 225 -15.64 -6.05 0.54
N GLN A 226 -16.82 -6.13 1.15
CA GLN A 226 -17.72 -7.26 1.01
C GLN A 226 -18.64 -7.10 -0.21
N ALA A 227 -18.62 -8.09 -1.09
CA ALA A 227 -19.56 -8.16 -2.21
C ALA A 227 -20.97 -8.48 -1.70
N ASP A 228 -21.98 -7.74 -2.18
CA ASP A 228 -23.37 -7.94 -1.76
C ASP A 228 -24.10 -8.87 -2.74
N PRO A 229 -24.70 -10.00 -2.25
CA PRO A 229 -25.56 -10.85 -3.06
C PRO A 229 -26.75 -10.10 -3.70
N GLN A 230 -27.30 -9.09 -3.04
CA GLN A 230 -28.37 -8.24 -3.56
C GLN A 230 -27.89 -7.39 -4.74
N LEU A 231 -26.59 -7.07 -4.79
CA LEU A 231 -25.95 -6.36 -5.90
C LEU A 231 -25.36 -7.33 -6.95
N LYS A 232 -25.81 -8.59 -6.98
CA LYS A 232 -25.31 -9.63 -7.90
C LYS A 232 -23.79 -9.86 -7.74
N GLY A 233 -23.30 -9.79 -6.50
CA GLY A 233 -21.88 -9.97 -6.19
C GLY A 233 -21.01 -8.75 -6.50
N ARG A 234 -21.61 -7.56 -6.65
CA ARG A 234 -20.87 -6.30 -6.77
C ARG A 234 -20.60 -5.69 -5.39
N HIS A 235 -19.54 -4.90 -5.33
CA HIS A 235 -19.19 -4.10 -4.17
C HIS A 235 -20.05 -2.82 -4.15
N ALA A 236 -20.66 -2.52 -3.01
CA ALA A 236 -21.42 -1.28 -2.85
C ALA A 236 -20.46 -0.08 -2.87
N GLU A 237 -20.77 0.95 -3.66
CA GLU A 237 -20.00 2.20 -3.68
C GLU A 237 -20.63 3.18 -2.71
N TYR A 238 -19.85 3.66 -1.74
CA TYR A 238 -20.31 4.63 -0.74
C TYR A 238 -19.98 6.07 -1.10
N GLY A 239 -18.91 6.27 -1.87
CA GLY A 239 -18.53 7.60 -2.31
C GLY A 239 -17.41 7.58 -3.34
N ARG A 240 -17.39 8.62 -4.15
CA ARG A 240 -16.29 8.95 -5.04
C ARG A 240 -16.20 10.45 -5.24
N SER A 241 -14.99 10.95 -5.45
CA SER A 241 -14.77 12.28 -6.00
C SER A 241 -13.74 12.17 -7.10
N VAL A 242 -13.97 12.86 -8.22
CA VAL A 242 -13.08 12.88 -9.38
C VAL A 242 -13.00 14.32 -9.86
N GLU A 243 -11.78 14.82 -9.98
CA GLU A 243 -11.49 16.17 -10.47
C GLU A 243 -10.56 16.08 -11.68
N ASP A 244 -11.05 16.55 -12.82
CA ASP A 244 -10.30 16.70 -14.06
C ASP A 244 -10.01 18.19 -14.28
N LEU A 245 -8.73 18.54 -14.37
CA LEU A 245 -8.26 19.92 -14.49
C LEU A 245 -7.32 20.06 -15.68
N THR A 246 -7.40 21.18 -16.39
CA THR A 246 -6.54 21.47 -17.55
C THR A 246 -6.19 22.94 -17.57
N GLY A 247 -4.92 23.25 -17.81
CA GLY A 247 -4.41 24.62 -17.90
C GLY A 247 -3.29 24.87 -16.90
N VAL A 248 -3.25 26.08 -16.36
CA VAL A 248 -2.32 26.51 -15.30
C VAL A 248 -3.08 26.58 -14.00
N PHE A 249 -2.75 25.73 -13.03
CA PHE A 249 -3.50 25.63 -11.78
C PHE A 249 -2.63 25.12 -10.63
N SER A 250 -3.09 25.39 -9.40
CA SER A 250 -2.55 24.81 -8.17
C SER A 250 -3.64 24.03 -7.45
N ILE A 251 -3.28 22.90 -6.84
CA ILE A 251 -4.20 22.05 -6.06
C ILE A 251 -3.57 21.77 -4.72
N GLU A 252 -4.35 21.99 -3.67
CA GLU A 252 -4.09 21.49 -2.33
C GLU A 252 -5.27 20.60 -1.92
N LYS A 253 -4.99 19.33 -1.60
CA LYS A 253 -6.02 18.36 -1.30
C LYS A 253 -5.59 17.43 -0.18
N PHE A 254 -6.46 17.30 0.81
CA PHE A 254 -6.35 16.28 1.84
C PHE A 254 -7.48 15.26 1.67
N ILE A 255 -7.12 13.98 1.60
CA ILE A 255 -8.05 12.87 1.47
C ILE A 255 -7.77 11.90 2.61
N GLN A 256 -8.83 11.46 3.28
CA GLN A 256 -8.74 10.50 4.37
C GLN A 256 -9.93 9.55 4.29
N LEU A 257 -9.63 8.26 4.16
CA LEU A 257 -10.61 7.17 4.03
C LEU A 257 -10.36 6.14 5.12
N TRP A 258 -11.39 5.84 5.91
CA TRP A 258 -11.33 4.99 7.11
C TRP A 258 -12.31 3.83 6.97
N GLY A 259 -11.91 2.62 7.40
CA GLY A 259 -12.74 1.42 7.29
C GLY A 259 -13.13 0.79 8.63
N ASN A 260 -14.34 0.23 8.65
CA ASN A 260 -14.97 -0.50 9.76
C ASN A 260 -15.44 -1.90 9.31
N SER A 261 -15.18 -2.31 8.06
CA SER A 261 -15.82 -3.52 7.48
C SER A 261 -15.06 -4.82 7.78
N THR A 262 -15.82 -5.91 7.91
CA THR A 262 -15.33 -7.31 8.00
C THR A 262 -14.76 -7.80 6.66
N CYS A 263 -13.61 -8.48 6.69
CA CYS A 263 -12.91 -8.93 5.47
C CYS A 263 -13.48 -10.27 4.96
N GLY A 264 -14.07 -10.27 3.76
CA GLY A 264 -14.43 -11.50 3.03
C GLY A 264 -13.28 -12.07 2.19
N LYS A 265 -13.41 -13.31 1.70
CA LYS A 265 -12.42 -13.95 0.82
C LYS A 265 -12.60 -13.46 -0.61
N ILE A 266 -11.63 -12.71 -1.15
CA ILE A 266 -11.76 -12.01 -2.44
C ILE A 266 -10.90 -12.65 -3.55
N SER A 267 -11.42 -12.65 -4.78
CA SER A 267 -10.71 -13.03 -6.01
C SER A 267 -11.28 -12.24 -7.19
N VAL A 268 -10.39 -11.68 -8.03
CA VAL A 268 -10.55 -10.67 -9.12
C VAL A 268 -10.40 -9.20 -8.66
N ASP A 269 -9.63 -8.37 -9.41
CA ASP A 269 -9.35 -6.95 -9.09
C ASP A 269 -10.63 -6.12 -9.15
N TRP A 270 -11.17 -5.79 -7.99
CA TRP A 270 -12.51 -5.23 -7.81
C TRP A 270 -12.50 -3.72 -7.48
N LEU A 271 -11.33 -3.19 -7.14
CA LEU A 271 -11.13 -1.81 -6.71
C LEU A 271 -10.24 -1.08 -7.71
N PRO A 272 -10.77 -0.63 -8.85
CA PRO A 272 -9.96 0.01 -9.89
C PRO A 272 -9.43 1.36 -9.43
N CYS A 273 -8.25 1.74 -9.91
CA CYS A 273 -7.82 3.14 -9.95
C CYS A 273 -8.81 3.92 -10.82
N VAL A 274 -9.13 5.15 -10.43
CA VAL A 274 -10.10 6.01 -11.12
C VAL A 274 -9.45 6.91 -12.15
#